data_AF-A0A562VAZ5-F1
#
_entry.id   AF-A0A562VAZ5-F1
#
_cell.length_a   1.000
_cell.length_b   1.000
_cell.length_c   1.000
_cell.angle_alpha   90.00
_cell.angle_beta   90.00
_cell.angle_gamma   90.00
#
_symmetry.space_group_name_H-M   'P 1'
#
loop_
_entity.id
_entity.type
_entity.pdbx_description
1 polymer ?
#
loop_
_entity_poly.entity_id
_entity_poly.type
_entity_poly.pdbx_seq_one_letter_code
_entity_poly.pdbx_strand_id
1 'polypeptide(L)'
;MKRGAFSSHLAALRALLAMTVVLGVAYPLGVTLVAQLPGLRDNAAGSLITDADGEVVGSELIGQSFTDAAGEPIVTYFQSRPSMAADDTGAPYDPTATAASNLGPEHVVDTLPDPELGWEGDENASMSLLTRVCSRSFEVGRLENVDGSRPYCAESGGSAVGAVLGVYHSEGVRGTVTRVVSLNESCDTVTEPFITEYRGVTVECAVYGEDHSGAVPVPVAGDAPADPVVPADAVAASASGLDPHISVEYARLQAPRVAAERGVPEGVVNALIDAHTTGRSLWVLGDPGVNVVTLNLALDRDHPVTSAGR
;
A
#
# COMPACT_ATOMS: atom_id res chain seq x y z
N MET A 1 45.59 -34.40 -31.34
CA MET A 1 44.43 -34.12 -30.46
C MET A 1 44.23 -32.62 -30.18
N LYS A 2 44.32 -31.72 -31.18
CA LYS A 2 44.16 -30.24 -31.00
C LYS A 2 43.28 -29.53 -32.05
N ARG A 3 42.99 -30.15 -33.20
CA ARG A 3 42.16 -29.54 -34.27
C ARG A 3 40.66 -29.52 -33.97
N GLY A 4 40.15 -30.48 -33.19
CA GLY A 4 38.71 -30.58 -32.86
C GLY A 4 38.21 -29.53 -31.86
N ALA A 5 39.07 -29.05 -30.96
CA ALA A 5 38.69 -28.02 -29.98
C ALA A 5 38.48 -26.66 -30.66
N PHE A 6 39.36 -26.25 -31.56
CA PHE A 6 39.27 -24.97 -32.26
C PHE A 6 38.04 -24.87 -33.19
N SER A 7 37.69 -25.95 -33.90
CA SER A 7 36.48 -25.98 -34.72
C SER A 7 35.20 -25.94 -33.88
N SER A 8 35.20 -26.57 -32.70
CA SER A 8 34.06 -26.50 -31.76
C SER A 8 33.88 -25.10 -31.16
N HIS A 9 34.96 -24.41 -30.78
CA HIS A 9 34.88 -23.03 -30.27
C HIS A 9 34.43 -22.05 -31.36
N LEU A 10 34.85 -22.24 -32.61
CA LEU A 10 34.40 -21.39 -33.73
C LEU A 10 32.91 -21.61 -34.06
N ALA A 11 32.44 -22.86 -34.01
CA ALA A 11 31.02 -23.17 -34.17
C ALA A 11 30.18 -22.55 -33.04
N ALA A 12 30.65 -22.63 -31.79
CA ALA A 12 30.00 -22.01 -30.64
C ALA A 12 29.95 -20.47 -30.78
N LEU A 13 31.05 -19.83 -31.20
CA LEU A 13 31.08 -18.38 -31.41
C LEU A 13 30.10 -17.95 -32.52
N ARG A 14 30.03 -18.69 -33.63
CA ARG A 14 29.07 -18.41 -34.70
C ARG A 14 27.62 -18.56 -34.23
N ALA A 15 27.34 -19.62 -33.47
CA ALA A 15 26.01 -19.83 -32.90
C ALA A 15 25.64 -18.70 -31.93
N LEU A 16 26.57 -18.27 -31.07
CA LEU A 16 26.40 -17.12 -30.19
C LEU A 16 26.08 -15.85 -30.98
N LEU A 17 26.91 -15.50 -31.97
CA LEU A 17 26.70 -14.29 -32.79
C LEU A 17 25.38 -14.35 -33.56
N ALA A 18 25.04 -15.50 -34.15
CA ALA A 18 23.78 -15.68 -34.85
C ALA A 18 22.59 -15.52 -33.90
N MET A 19 22.62 -16.15 -32.72
CA MET A 19 21.54 -16.01 -31.73
C MET A 19 21.46 -14.59 -31.16
N THR A 20 22.58 -13.89 -30.96
CA THR A 20 22.58 -12.48 -30.56
C THR A 20 21.91 -11.59 -31.60
N VAL A 21 22.21 -11.78 -32.90
CA VAL A 21 21.54 -11.02 -33.97
C VAL A 21 20.06 -11.38 -34.04
N VAL A 22 19.72 -12.65 -33.94
CA VAL A 22 18.32 -13.09 -34.03
C VAL A 22 17.49 -12.59 -32.84
N LEU A 23 17.94 -12.84 -31.60
CA LEU A 23 17.19 -12.54 -30.38
C LEU A 23 17.35 -11.09 -29.90
N GLY A 24 18.51 -10.48 -30.15
CA GLY A 24 18.82 -9.11 -29.72
C GLY A 24 18.53 -8.02 -30.76
N VAL A 25 18.37 -8.38 -32.05
CA VAL A 25 18.09 -7.40 -33.12
C VAL A 25 16.84 -7.77 -33.90
N ALA A 26 16.81 -8.94 -34.56
CA ALA A 26 15.71 -9.29 -35.45
C ALA A 26 14.38 -9.44 -34.70
N TYR A 27 14.38 -10.11 -33.55
CA TYR A 27 13.20 -10.29 -32.69
C TYR A 27 12.62 -8.97 -32.15
N PRO A 28 13.38 -8.10 -31.44
CA PRO A 28 12.82 -6.86 -30.91
C PRO A 28 12.36 -5.92 -32.02
N LEU A 29 13.08 -5.81 -33.14
CA LEU A 29 12.62 -5.01 -34.29
C LEU A 29 11.31 -5.57 -34.88
N GLY A 30 11.20 -6.89 -34.98
CA GLY A 30 9.98 -7.56 -35.42
C GLY A 30 8.79 -7.25 -34.51
N VAL A 31 8.97 -7.38 -33.19
CA VAL A 31 7.93 -7.05 -32.19
C VAL A 31 7.55 -5.57 -32.25
N THR A 32 8.53 -4.66 -32.32
CA THR A 32 8.27 -3.22 -32.43
C THR A 32 7.50 -2.87 -33.70
N LEU A 33 7.81 -3.50 -34.84
CA LEU A 33 7.07 -3.28 -36.09
C LEU A 33 5.61 -3.75 -35.97
N VAL A 34 5.38 -4.91 -35.34
CA VAL A 34 4.01 -5.42 -35.09
C VAL A 34 3.26 -4.51 -34.12
N ALA A 35 3.93 -3.96 -33.11
CA ALA A 35 3.35 -3.01 -32.18
C ALA A 35 2.85 -1.72 -32.87
N GLN A 36 3.38 -1.38 -34.06
CA GLN A 36 2.89 -0.28 -34.89
C GLN A 36 1.62 -0.60 -35.68
N LEU A 37 0.97 -1.74 -35.49
CA LEU A 37 -0.31 -2.02 -36.12
C LEU A 37 -1.47 -1.26 -35.44
N PRO A 38 -2.50 -0.82 -36.19
CA PRO A 38 -3.68 -0.18 -35.59
C PRO A 38 -4.32 -1.07 -34.51
N GLY A 39 -4.68 -0.47 -33.38
CA GLY A 39 -5.21 -1.16 -32.19
C GLY A 39 -4.16 -1.68 -31.21
N LEU A 40 -2.88 -1.77 -31.60
CA LEU A 40 -1.77 -2.15 -30.70
C LEU A 40 -0.90 -0.95 -30.28
N ARG A 41 -0.90 0.11 -31.09
CA ARG A 41 -0.05 1.30 -30.88
C ARG A 41 -0.22 1.93 -29.51
N ASP A 42 -1.46 2.12 -29.07
CA ASP A 42 -1.75 2.86 -27.84
C ASP A 42 -1.25 2.08 -26.61
N ASN A 43 -1.47 0.76 -26.60
CA ASN A 43 -0.90 -0.14 -25.59
C ASN A 43 0.64 -0.15 -25.61
N ALA A 44 1.23 -0.18 -26.80
CA ALA A 44 2.69 -0.17 -26.95
C ALA A 44 3.33 1.17 -26.58
N ALA A 45 2.58 2.27 -26.68
CA ALA A 45 2.99 3.60 -26.25
C ALA A 45 2.76 3.83 -24.74
N GLY A 46 2.24 2.83 -24.02
CA GLY A 46 2.04 2.87 -22.57
C GLY A 46 0.65 3.25 -22.11
N SER A 47 -0.37 3.18 -22.97
CA SER A 47 -1.78 3.47 -22.64
C SER A 47 -1.96 4.82 -21.94
N LEU A 48 -1.39 5.87 -22.55
CA LEU A 48 -1.38 7.21 -21.99
C LEU A 48 -2.79 7.81 -21.93
N ILE A 49 -3.09 8.50 -20.84
CA ILE A 49 -4.33 9.26 -20.64
C ILE A 49 -4.05 10.75 -20.70
N THR A 50 -5.01 11.50 -21.26
CA THR A 50 -4.93 12.95 -21.43
C THR A 50 -6.07 13.64 -20.72
N ASP A 51 -5.80 14.83 -20.19
CA ASP A 51 -6.84 15.70 -19.64
C ASP A 51 -7.69 16.38 -20.72
N ALA A 52 -8.58 17.28 -20.28
CA ALA A 52 -9.44 18.06 -21.16
C ALA A 52 -8.68 19.06 -22.04
N ASP A 53 -7.48 19.48 -21.63
CA ASP A 53 -6.61 20.40 -22.36
C ASP A 53 -5.70 19.65 -23.36
N GLY A 54 -5.69 18.31 -23.31
CA GLY A 54 -4.92 17.43 -24.19
C GLY A 54 -3.52 17.12 -23.67
N GLU A 55 -3.21 17.51 -22.44
CA GLU A 55 -1.93 17.22 -21.80
C GLU A 55 -1.92 15.79 -21.25
N VAL A 56 -0.77 15.12 -21.33
CA VAL A 56 -0.63 13.76 -20.80
C VAL A 56 -0.52 13.82 -19.28
N VAL A 57 -1.51 13.27 -18.59
CA VAL A 57 -1.60 13.27 -17.12
C VAL A 57 -1.28 11.92 -16.49
N GLY A 58 -1.04 10.88 -17.30
CA GLY A 58 -0.63 9.58 -16.79
C GLY A 58 -0.82 8.44 -17.77
N SER A 59 -1.01 7.24 -17.23
CA SER A 59 -1.32 6.01 -17.96
C SER A 59 -2.47 5.29 -17.28
N GLU A 60 -3.30 4.57 -18.04
CA GLU A 60 -4.32 3.67 -17.50
C GLU A 60 -3.69 2.54 -16.65
N LEU A 61 -2.40 2.26 -16.82
CA LEU A 61 -1.69 1.14 -16.20
C LEU A 61 -0.92 1.51 -14.92
N ILE A 62 -0.80 2.79 -14.60
CA ILE A 62 0.04 3.30 -13.51
C ILE A 62 -0.83 4.08 -12.53
N GLY A 63 -0.88 3.62 -11.28
CA GLY A 63 -1.55 4.34 -10.19
C GLY A 63 -0.82 5.63 -9.81
N GLN A 64 -1.55 6.53 -9.15
CA GLN A 64 -1.03 7.81 -8.67
C GLN A 64 -1.42 8.04 -7.23
N SER A 65 -0.64 8.87 -6.53
CA SER A 65 -1.05 9.41 -5.23
C SER A 65 -2.05 10.55 -5.44
N PHE A 66 -3.11 10.56 -4.65
CA PHE A 66 -4.11 11.64 -4.61
C PHE A 66 -4.03 12.39 -3.28
N THR A 67 -2.81 12.73 -2.91
CA THR A 67 -2.44 13.51 -1.72
C THR A 67 -1.85 14.86 -2.13
N ASP A 68 -1.93 15.84 -1.24
CA ASP A 68 -1.25 17.12 -1.43
C ASP A 68 0.25 17.05 -1.11
N ALA A 69 0.91 18.22 -1.12
CA ALA A 69 2.34 18.33 -0.83
C ALA A 69 2.73 18.00 0.63
N ALA A 70 1.78 18.03 1.55
CA ALA A 70 1.97 17.61 2.94
C ALA A 70 1.68 16.11 3.13
N GLY A 71 1.27 15.40 2.08
CA GLY A 71 0.86 14.00 2.14
C GLY A 71 -0.58 13.82 2.65
N GLU A 72 -1.35 14.90 2.81
CA GLU A 72 -2.73 14.81 3.25
C GLU A 72 -3.65 14.40 2.07
N PRO A 73 -4.65 13.52 2.29
CA PRO A 73 -5.57 13.10 1.24
C PRO A 73 -6.34 14.28 0.63
N ILE A 74 -6.34 14.39 -0.70
CA ILE A 74 -7.19 15.36 -1.40
C ILE A 74 -8.63 14.84 -1.37
N VAL A 75 -9.47 15.45 -0.52
CA VAL A 75 -10.83 14.98 -0.20
C VAL A 75 -11.81 14.96 -1.38
N THR A 76 -11.50 15.64 -2.48
CA THR A 76 -12.33 15.64 -3.70
C THR A 76 -12.04 14.45 -4.62
N TYR A 77 -11.00 13.66 -4.34
CA TYR A 77 -10.58 12.52 -5.15
C TYR A 77 -10.78 11.19 -4.42
N PHE A 78 -10.92 10.13 -5.22
CA PHE A 78 -10.73 8.77 -4.74
C PHE A 78 -9.26 8.55 -4.40
N GLN A 79 -9.04 7.90 -3.27
CA GLN A 79 -7.74 7.54 -2.75
C GLN A 79 -7.35 6.15 -3.27
N SER A 80 -6.11 6.06 -3.75
CA SER A 80 -5.50 4.82 -4.20
C SER A 80 -5.11 3.93 -3.01
N ARG A 81 -4.63 2.72 -3.32
CA ARG A 81 -4.05 1.84 -2.31
C ARG A 81 -2.76 2.45 -1.73
N PRO A 82 -2.30 2.01 -0.56
CA PRO A 82 -0.97 2.37 -0.11
C PRO A 82 0.10 1.89 -1.10
N SER A 83 1.10 2.73 -1.35
CA SER A 83 2.27 2.39 -2.16
C SER A 83 3.52 2.25 -1.29
N MET A 84 4.43 1.39 -1.73
CA MET A 84 5.79 1.27 -1.19
C MET A 84 6.86 1.66 -2.22
N ALA A 85 6.45 2.14 -3.39
CA ALA A 85 7.34 2.78 -4.35
C ALA A 85 7.37 4.27 -4.03
N ALA A 86 8.46 4.74 -3.44
CA ALA A 86 8.63 6.13 -3.06
C ALA A 86 9.88 6.74 -3.71
N ASP A 87 9.81 8.05 -4.00
CA ASP A 87 10.96 8.80 -4.50
C ASP A 87 11.96 9.16 -3.39
N ASP A 88 12.98 9.94 -3.72
CA ASP A 88 14.01 10.40 -2.78
C ASP A 88 13.49 11.36 -1.69
N THR A 89 12.28 11.91 -1.87
CA THR A 89 11.58 12.74 -0.89
C THR A 89 10.59 11.94 -0.03
N GLY A 90 10.40 10.66 -0.35
CA GLY A 90 9.41 9.79 0.31
C GLY A 90 8.01 9.88 -0.29
N ALA A 91 7.82 10.63 -1.38
CA ALA A 91 6.52 10.72 -2.03
C ALA A 91 6.16 9.39 -2.70
N PRO A 92 4.94 8.85 -2.48
CA PRO A 92 4.56 7.53 -2.97
C PRO A 92 4.27 7.53 -4.48
N TYR A 93 4.13 6.32 -5.05
CA TYR A 93 3.81 6.09 -6.46
C TYR A 93 4.92 6.52 -7.45
N ASP A 94 6.19 6.43 -7.06
CA ASP A 94 7.32 6.69 -7.96
C ASP A 94 7.56 5.53 -8.96
N PRO A 95 7.40 5.75 -10.28
CA PRO A 95 7.63 4.72 -11.28
C PRO A 95 9.10 4.31 -11.47
N THR A 96 10.05 5.04 -10.89
CA THR A 96 11.48 4.69 -10.93
C THR A 96 11.91 3.78 -9.78
N ALA A 97 11.10 3.70 -8.71
CA ALA A 97 11.41 2.94 -7.51
C ALA A 97 10.74 1.55 -7.44
N THR A 98 9.57 1.37 -8.09
CA THR A 98 8.73 0.14 -8.13
C THR A 98 9.05 -0.92 -7.05
N ALA A 99 8.31 -0.93 -5.95
CA ALA A 99 8.62 -1.77 -4.80
C ALA A 99 7.39 -2.26 -4.03
N ALA A 100 7.58 -3.37 -3.31
CA ALA A 100 6.64 -3.94 -2.34
C ALA A 100 7.16 -3.75 -0.91
N SER A 101 6.29 -3.86 0.09
CA SER A 101 6.71 -3.80 1.50
C SER A 101 7.57 -4.99 1.91
N ASN A 102 7.35 -6.17 1.34
CA ASN A 102 8.00 -7.44 1.69
C ASN A 102 7.92 -7.81 3.19
N LEU A 103 6.97 -7.22 3.94
CA LEU A 103 6.74 -7.56 5.34
C LEU A 103 5.85 -8.81 5.45
N GLY A 104 6.27 -9.76 6.28
CA GLY A 104 5.50 -10.97 6.56
C GLY A 104 4.42 -10.77 7.62
N PRO A 105 3.47 -11.71 7.75
CA PRO A 105 2.38 -11.63 8.73
C PRO A 105 2.85 -11.62 10.20
N GLU A 106 4.05 -12.15 10.48
CA GLU A 106 4.65 -12.16 11.82
C GLU A 106 5.39 -10.85 12.16
N HIS A 107 5.41 -9.87 11.24
CA HIS A 107 6.02 -8.57 11.47
C HIS A 107 5.06 -7.67 12.24
N VAL A 108 4.93 -7.93 13.55
CA VAL A 108 3.90 -7.34 14.43
C VAL A 108 4.45 -6.37 15.49
N VAL A 109 5.78 -6.31 15.67
CA VAL A 109 6.43 -5.47 16.68
C VAL A 109 7.14 -4.29 16.01
N ASP A 110 6.91 -3.09 16.54
CA ASP A 110 7.52 -1.85 16.08
C ASP A 110 8.93 -1.67 16.66
N THR A 111 9.79 -0.96 15.94
CA THR A 111 10.96 -0.29 16.53
C THR A 111 10.54 1.13 16.87
N LEU A 112 10.33 1.40 18.15
CA LEU A 112 9.90 2.71 18.63
C LEU A 112 10.96 3.78 18.32
N PRO A 113 10.54 5.00 17.95
CA PRO A 113 11.47 6.10 17.67
C PRO A 113 12.06 6.67 18.95
N ASP A 114 13.21 7.31 18.81
CA ASP A 114 13.75 8.22 19.81
C ASP A 114 12.72 9.33 20.14
N PRO A 115 12.35 9.52 21.41
CA PRO A 115 11.39 10.56 21.81
C PRO A 115 11.77 11.98 21.38
N GLU A 116 13.07 12.26 21.18
CA GLU A 116 13.54 13.57 20.73
C GLU A 116 13.43 13.77 19.19
N LEU A 117 13.44 12.68 18.42
CA LEU A 117 13.47 12.71 16.95
C LEU A 117 12.12 12.35 16.31
N GLY A 118 11.32 11.50 16.96
CA GLY A 118 10.05 11.00 16.44
C GLY A 118 10.18 10.08 15.23
N TRP A 119 9.04 9.64 14.69
CA TRP A 119 8.99 8.66 13.59
C TRP A 119 9.63 9.13 12.28
N GLU A 120 9.62 10.43 12.00
CA GLU A 120 10.19 11.00 10.77
C GLU A 120 11.68 11.34 10.93
N GLY A 121 12.15 11.57 12.16
CA GLY A 121 13.52 12.00 12.44
C GLY A 121 14.48 10.88 12.83
N ASP A 122 13.97 9.73 13.28
CA ASP A 122 14.79 8.59 13.69
C ASP A 122 14.88 7.53 12.59
N GLU A 123 16.08 7.40 12.01
CA GLU A 123 16.38 6.42 10.96
C GLU A 123 16.30 4.95 11.41
N ASN A 124 16.33 4.69 12.72
CA ASN A 124 16.21 3.34 13.29
C ASN A 124 14.76 2.96 13.60
N ALA A 125 13.87 3.95 13.65
CA ALA A 125 12.46 3.72 13.91
C ALA A 125 11.81 3.00 12.73
N SER A 126 10.95 2.03 13.03
CA SER A 126 10.22 1.33 11.98
C SER A 126 8.89 0.80 12.48
N MET A 127 7.82 1.15 11.77
CA MET A 127 6.51 0.57 12.05
C MET A 127 6.40 -0.84 11.46
N SER A 128 5.89 -1.74 12.28
CA SER A 128 5.53 -3.10 11.92
C SER A 128 4.44 -3.15 10.85
N LEU A 129 4.21 -4.32 10.25
CA LEU A 129 3.11 -4.49 9.31
C LEU A 129 1.77 -4.26 10.02
N LEU A 130 1.66 -4.78 11.25
CA LEU A 130 0.44 -4.64 12.04
C LEU A 130 0.14 -3.18 12.36
N THR A 131 1.11 -2.41 12.85
CA THR A 131 0.93 -0.98 13.12
C THR A 131 0.59 -0.20 11.85
N ARG A 132 1.27 -0.46 10.73
CA ARG A 132 0.92 0.17 9.43
C ARG A 132 -0.52 -0.11 9.00
N VAL A 133 -1.01 -1.33 9.22
CA VAL A 133 -2.38 -1.71 8.90
C VAL A 133 -3.37 -1.00 9.83
N CYS A 134 -3.05 -0.94 11.13
CA CYS A 134 -3.87 -0.27 12.13
C CYS A 134 -3.99 1.23 11.87
N SER A 135 -2.86 1.93 11.70
CA SER A 135 -2.83 3.38 11.47
C SER A 135 -3.60 3.77 10.21
N ARG A 136 -3.36 3.07 9.09
CA ARG A 136 -4.09 3.30 7.83
C ARG A 136 -5.59 3.03 7.96
N SER A 137 -5.98 1.98 8.69
CA SER A 137 -7.39 1.68 8.90
C SER A 137 -8.08 2.78 9.70
N PHE A 138 -7.40 3.29 10.74
CA PHE A 138 -7.87 4.39 11.55
C PHE A 138 -8.00 5.69 10.72
N GLU A 139 -7.01 6.01 9.91
CA GLU A 139 -7.00 7.17 9.03
C GLU A 139 -8.11 7.12 7.97
N VAL A 140 -8.30 5.98 7.31
CA VAL A 140 -9.39 5.77 6.35
C VAL A 140 -10.75 5.86 7.05
N GLY A 141 -10.89 5.25 8.24
CA GLY A 141 -12.10 5.36 9.05
C GLY A 141 -12.45 6.82 9.35
N ARG A 142 -11.46 7.61 9.75
CA ARG A 142 -11.62 9.05 10.00
C ARG A 142 -11.97 9.83 8.73
N LEU A 143 -11.30 9.54 7.61
CA LEU A 143 -11.51 10.22 6.33
C LEU A 143 -12.91 9.97 5.77
N GLU A 144 -13.37 8.72 5.83
CA GLU A 144 -14.68 8.31 5.28
C GLU A 144 -15.81 8.37 6.30
N ASN A 145 -15.51 8.79 7.54
CA ASN A 145 -16.46 8.85 8.66
C ASN A 145 -17.16 7.50 8.93
N VAL A 146 -16.35 6.43 9.00
CA VAL A 146 -16.76 5.05 9.30
C VAL A 146 -15.90 4.45 10.42
N ASP A 147 -16.31 3.29 10.93
CA ASP A 147 -15.51 2.55 11.91
C ASP A 147 -14.19 2.04 11.30
N GLY A 148 -13.08 2.61 11.74
CA GLY A 148 -11.72 2.21 11.34
C GLY A 148 -11.12 1.09 12.19
N SER A 149 -11.84 0.60 13.21
CA SER A 149 -11.34 -0.38 14.16
C SER A 149 -11.07 -1.75 13.52
N ARG A 150 -10.09 -2.47 14.08
CA ARG A 150 -9.70 -3.82 13.63
C ARG A 150 -9.33 -4.67 14.84
N PRO A 151 -9.54 -6.01 14.78
CA PRO A 151 -9.37 -6.89 15.93
C PRO A 151 -8.03 -6.79 16.65
N TYR A 152 -6.92 -6.57 15.95
CA TYR A 152 -5.57 -6.56 16.55
C TYR A 152 -4.97 -5.15 16.64
N CYS A 153 -5.82 -4.13 16.71
CA CYS A 153 -5.40 -2.73 16.76
C CYS A 153 -5.84 -2.08 18.07
N ALA A 154 -4.99 -1.21 18.60
CA ALA A 154 -5.25 -0.37 19.76
C ALA A 154 -5.16 1.10 19.37
N GLU A 155 -6.07 1.93 19.88
CA GLU A 155 -5.97 3.38 19.73
C GLU A 155 -4.82 3.91 20.59
N SER A 156 -3.96 4.73 20.00
CA SER A 156 -2.76 5.25 20.67
C SER A 156 -2.44 6.65 20.13
N GLY A 157 -2.44 7.65 21.03
CA GLY A 157 -1.99 9.01 20.71
C GLY A 157 -2.74 9.71 19.56
N GLY A 158 -4.01 9.37 19.30
CA GLY A 158 -4.78 9.91 18.16
C GLY A 158 -4.51 9.20 16.83
N SER A 159 -3.85 8.04 16.86
CA SER A 159 -3.71 7.08 15.76
C SER A 159 -4.07 5.67 16.27
N ALA A 160 -3.69 4.63 15.53
CA ALA A 160 -3.80 3.25 15.98
C ALA A 160 -2.53 2.44 15.71
N VAL A 161 -2.14 1.62 16.67
CA VAL A 161 -0.97 0.73 16.63
C VAL A 161 -1.40 -0.74 16.74
N GLY A 162 -0.50 -1.66 16.42
CA GLY A 162 -0.75 -3.07 16.66
C GLY A 162 -0.85 -3.39 18.15
N ALA A 163 -1.94 -4.02 18.58
CA ALA A 163 -2.13 -4.45 19.96
C ALA A 163 -1.26 -5.68 20.27
N VAL A 164 -0.01 -5.46 20.69
CA VAL A 164 0.97 -6.53 20.93
C VAL A 164 1.62 -6.40 22.29
N LEU A 165 1.55 -7.50 23.06
CA LEU A 165 2.25 -7.62 24.34
C LEU A 165 3.57 -8.37 24.16
N GLY A 166 4.59 -7.94 24.89
CA GLY A 166 5.79 -8.69 25.17
C GLY A 166 5.64 -9.41 26.49
N VAL A 167 5.45 -10.72 26.44
CA VAL A 167 5.22 -11.55 27.63
C VAL A 167 6.52 -12.25 28.03
N TYR A 168 7.00 -11.96 29.23
CA TYR A 168 8.16 -12.61 29.82
C TYR A 168 7.72 -13.76 30.72
N HIS A 169 8.45 -14.87 30.67
CA HIS A 169 8.18 -16.02 31.49
C HIS A 169 9.38 -16.42 32.37
N SER A 170 9.09 -17.18 33.43
CA SER A 170 10.11 -17.66 34.37
C SER A 170 11.12 -18.63 33.77
N GLU A 171 10.78 -19.35 32.69
CA GLU A 171 11.61 -20.38 32.05
C GLU A 171 11.81 -20.08 30.55
N GLY A 172 12.33 -18.90 30.23
CA GLY A 172 12.49 -18.45 28.85
C GLY A 172 11.13 -18.12 28.23
N VAL A 173 10.60 -19.01 27.38
CA VAL A 173 9.30 -18.85 26.69
C VAL A 173 8.17 -19.65 27.35
N ARG A 174 8.40 -20.24 28.52
CA ARG A 174 7.42 -21.07 29.26
C ARG A 174 7.43 -20.74 30.75
N GLY A 175 6.42 -21.23 31.45
CA GLY A 175 6.26 -21.03 32.89
C GLY A 175 5.32 -19.86 33.20
N THR A 176 5.37 -19.38 34.44
CA THR A 176 4.51 -18.29 34.91
C THR A 176 4.92 -16.98 34.26
N VAL A 177 3.95 -16.13 33.93
CA VAL A 177 4.19 -14.78 33.43
C VAL A 177 4.82 -13.95 34.55
N THR A 178 5.94 -13.30 34.27
CA THR A 178 6.71 -12.51 35.26
C THR A 178 6.68 -11.01 34.98
N ARG A 179 6.54 -10.62 33.71
CA ARG A 179 6.46 -9.22 33.27
C ARG A 179 5.69 -9.17 31.95
N VAL A 180 4.95 -8.09 31.73
CA VAL A 180 4.20 -7.85 30.49
C VAL A 180 4.40 -6.40 30.07
N VAL A 181 4.77 -6.18 28.81
CA VAL A 181 5.00 -4.86 28.23
C VAL A 181 4.12 -4.68 26.99
N SER A 182 3.46 -3.54 26.79
CA SER A 182 2.82 -3.17 25.52
C SER A 182 3.91 -2.70 24.55
N LEU A 183 4.25 -3.51 23.55
CA LEU A 183 5.47 -3.33 22.75
C LEU A 183 5.38 -2.17 21.74
N ASN A 184 4.17 -1.89 21.24
CA ASN A 184 3.96 -0.89 20.19
C ASN A 184 3.41 0.44 20.74
N GLU A 185 3.26 0.56 22.06
CA GLU A 185 2.86 1.79 22.73
C GLU A 185 4.00 2.30 23.62
N SER A 186 4.48 3.50 23.34
CA SER A 186 5.46 4.17 24.20
C SER A 186 4.78 4.83 25.40
N CYS A 187 5.43 4.79 26.56
CA CYS A 187 5.07 5.57 27.76
C CYS A 187 4.89 7.08 27.49
N ASP A 188 5.54 7.61 26.45
CA ASP A 188 5.44 9.04 26.10
C ASP A 188 4.17 9.36 25.29
N THR A 189 3.56 8.35 24.67
CA THR A 189 2.40 8.50 23.77
C THR A 189 1.08 8.21 24.47
N VAL A 190 1.06 7.25 25.40
CA VAL A 190 -0.14 6.84 26.12
C VAL A 190 0.08 6.94 27.63
N THR A 191 -0.99 7.30 28.35
CA THR A 191 -0.97 7.38 29.82
C THR A 191 -1.17 6.01 30.47
N GLU A 192 -1.92 5.13 29.82
CA GLU A 192 -2.14 3.73 30.20
C GLU A 192 -2.14 2.86 28.93
N PRO A 193 -1.62 1.61 28.99
CA PRO A 193 -1.65 0.71 27.84
C PRO A 193 -3.07 0.24 27.50
N PHE A 194 -3.25 -0.26 26.27
CA PHE A 194 -4.56 -0.71 25.76
C PHE A 194 -5.25 -1.81 26.60
N ILE A 195 -4.48 -2.56 27.40
CA ILE A 195 -4.99 -3.35 28.52
C ILE A 195 -4.11 -3.11 29.75
N THR A 196 -4.71 -3.12 30.94
CA THR A 196 -3.99 -2.80 32.20
C THR A 196 -3.44 -4.04 32.92
N GLU A 197 -3.98 -5.23 32.63
CA GLU A 197 -3.57 -6.48 33.27
C GLU A 197 -3.64 -7.64 32.27
N TYR A 198 -2.63 -8.51 32.31
CA TYR A 198 -2.59 -9.76 31.55
C TYR A 198 -2.19 -10.92 32.44
N ARG A 199 -3.11 -11.87 32.63
CA ARG A 199 -2.91 -13.09 33.45
C ARG A 199 -2.42 -12.80 34.89
N GLY A 200 -2.95 -11.76 35.55
CA GLY A 200 -2.56 -11.40 36.91
C GLY A 200 -1.33 -10.51 37.02
N VAL A 201 -0.76 -10.06 35.89
CA VAL A 201 0.42 -9.19 35.85
C VAL A 201 0.03 -7.86 35.21
N THR A 202 0.38 -6.75 35.86
CA THR A 202 0.19 -5.40 35.33
C THR A 202 0.96 -5.22 34.03
N VAL A 203 0.33 -4.61 33.03
CA VAL A 203 0.98 -4.29 31.76
C VAL A 203 1.67 -2.93 31.87
N GLU A 204 2.95 -2.90 31.51
CA GLU A 204 3.77 -1.69 31.42
C GLU A 204 3.78 -1.20 29.97
N CYS A 205 3.88 0.11 29.70
CA CYS A 205 4.15 0.58 28.34
C CYS A 205 5.65 0.40 28.00
N ALA A 206 5.98 0.30 26.72
CA ALA A 206 7.37 0.18 26.30
C ALA A 206 8.13 1.51 26.47
N VAL A 207 9.43 1.38 26.72
CA VAL A 207 10.36 2.51 26.84
C VAL A 207 11.37 2.42 25.71
N TYR A 208 11.60 3.54 25.02
CA TYR A 208 12.59 3.62 23.95
C TYR A 208 13.98 3.18 24.44
N GLY A 209 14.66 2.38 23.62
CA GLY A 209 16.00 1.84 23.90
C GLY A 209 16.03 0.62 24.83
N GLU A 210 14.89 0.16 25.35
CA GLU A 210 14.83 -1.09 26.13
C GLU A 210 14.88 -2.32 25.21
N ASP A 211 15.65 -3.34 25.61
CA ASP A 211 15.74 -4.62 24.87
C ASP A 211 14.59 -5.57 25.25
N HIS A 212 13.70 -5.80 24.28
CA HIS A 212 12.58 -6.72 24.41
C HIS A 212 12.79 -8.07 23.72
N SER A 213 14.00 -8.41 23.28
CA SER A 213 14.30 -9.66 22.57
C SER A 213 14.01 -10.94 23.38
N GLY A 214 13.98 -10.83 24.71
CA GLY A 214 13.61 -11.92 25.62
C GLY A 214 12.10 -12.14 25.80
N ALA A 215 11.26 -11.24 25.26
CA ALA A 215 9.81 -11.34 25.35
C ALA A 215 9.23 -12.23 24.26
N VAL A 216 8.11 -12.89 24.55
CA VAL A 216 7.29 -13.54 23.52
C VAL A 216 6.25 -12.54 23.03
N PRO A 217 6.25 -12.13 21.75
CA PRO A 217 5.21 -11.27 21.20
C PRO A 217 3.87 -12.00 21.18
N VAL A 218 2.84 -11.38 21.74
CA VAL A 218 1.47 -11.90 21.79
C VAL A 218 0.53 -10.82 21.27
N PRO A 219 0.06 -10.93 20.01
CA PRO A 219 -1.02 -10.10 19.52
C PRO A 219 -2.29 -10.34 20.33
N VAL A 220 -2.97 -9.26 20.72
CA VAL A 220 -4.19 -9.30 21.51
C VAL A 220 -5.35 -8.85 20.65
N ALA A 221 -6.41 -9.67 20.61
CA ALA A 221 -7.65 -9.30 19.96
C ALA A 221 -8.48 -8.40 20.91
N GLY A 222 -8.89 -7.23 20.43
CA GLY A 222 -9.89 -6.38 21.05
C GLY A 222 -11.32 -6.70 20.58
N ASP A 223 -12.24 -5.78 20.87
CA ASP A 223 -13.69 -5.97 20.65
C ASP A 223 -14.18 -5.55 19.24
N ALA A 224 -13.25 -5.21 18.35
CA ALA A 224 -13.59 -4.81 16.98
C ALA A 224 -14.25 -5.96 16.18
N PRO A 225 -15.10 -5.66 15.19
CA PRO A 225 -15.75 -6.66 14.37
C PRO A 225 -14.75 -7.59 13.65
N ALA A 226 -15.13 -8.86 13.47
CA ALA A 226 -14.31 -9.83 12.75
C ALA A 226 -14.10 -9.46 11.27
N ASP A 227 -15.09 -8.78 10.68
CA ASP A 227 -15.06 -8.21 9.34
C ASP A 227 -15.02 -6.68 9.45
N PRO A 228 -13.83 -6.05 9.33
CA PRO A 228 -13.70 -4.59 9.43
C PRO A 228 -14.43 -3.85 8.30
N VAL A 229 -14.97 -2.66 8.59
CA VAL A 229 -15.64 -1.83 7.58
C VAL A 229 -14.67 -1.31 6.53
N VAL A 230 -13.44 -0.99 6.94
CA VAL A 230 -12.37 -0.58 6.01
C VAL A 230 -11.82 -1.83 5.29
N PRO A 231 -11.91 -1.90 3.95
CA PRO A 231 -11.47 -3.08 3.19
C PRO A 231 -9.97 -3.36 3.31
N ALA A 232 -9.57 -4.59 3.00
CA ALA A 232 -8.17 -5.01 3.10
C ALA A 232 -7.24 -4.26 2.12
N ASP A 233 -7.71 -3.92 0.93
CA ASP A 233 -6.91 -3.23 -0.09
C ASP A 233 -6.63 -1.76 0.25
N ALA A 234 -7.44 -1.14 1.12
CA ALA A 234 -7.24 0.21 1.63
C ALA A 234 -6.02 0.31 2.57
N VAL A 235 -5.64 -0.78 3.23
CA VAL A 235 -4.56 -0.81 4.25
C VAL A 235 -3.33 -1.59 3.79
N ALA A 236 -3.53 -2.57 2.91
CA ALA A 236 -2.47 -3.42 2.37
C ALA A 236 -1.86 -2.80 1.11
N ALA A 237 -0.56 -2.55 1.17
CA ALA A 237 0.17 -2.00 0.02
C ALA A 237 0.18 -2.97 -1.18
N SER A 238 0.22 -2.42 -2.38
CA SER A 238 0.33 -3.21 -3.61
C SER A 238 1.74 -3.80 -3.79
N ALA A 239 1.84 -4.91 -4.53
CA ALA A 239 3.12 -5.56 -4.79
C ALA A 239 4.00 -4.81 -5.81
N SER A 240 3.38 -4.07 -6.75
CA SER A 240 4.14 -3.24 -7.70
C SER A 240 4.52 -1.88 -7.13
N GLY A 241 3.77 -1.40 -6.12
CA GLY A 241 3.81 -0.01 -5.67
C GLY A 241 3.13 0.98 -6.63
N LEU A 242 2.60 0.51 -7.76
CA LEU A 242 2.00 1.35 -8.81
C LEU A 242 0.60 0.88 -9.22
N ASP A 243 -0.09 0.12 -8.36
CA ASP A 243 -1.40 -0.44 -8.70
C ASP A 243 -2.42 0.69 -8.95
N PRO A 244 -3.00 0.77 -10.17
CA PRO A 244 -4.04 1.75 -10.47
C PRO A 244 -5.43 1.32 -9.98
N HIS A 245 -5.58 0.08 -9.46
CA HIS A 245 -6.87 -0.45 -9.07
C HIS A 245 -7.07 -0.49 -7.55
N ILE A 246 -8.31 -0.21 -7.14
CA ILE A 246 -8.87 -0.53 -5.82
C ILE A 246 -10.03 -1.50 -5.96
N SER A 247 -10.41 -2.16 -4.87
CA SER A 247 -11.62 -2.97 -4.82
C SER A 247 -12.87 -2.11 -5.03
N VAL A 248 -13.92 -2.71 -5.60
CA VAL A 248 -15.22 -2.05 -5.73
C VAL A 248 -15.78 -1.65 -4.36
N GLU A 249 -15.50 -2.47 -3.33
CA GLU A 249 -15.89 -2.18 -1.95
C GLU A 249 -15.21 -0.91 -1.43
N TYR A 250 -13.89 -0.77 -1.63
CA TYR A 250 -13.18 0.43 -1.19
C TYR A 250 -13.59 1.66 -1.98
N ALA A 251 -13.82 1.55 -3.29
CA ALA A 251 -14.37 2.65 -4.08
C ALA A 251 -15.73 3.10 -3.54
N ARG A 252 -16.65 2.16 -3.23
CA ARG A 252 -17.97 2.49 -2.69
C ARG A 252 -17.92 3.05 -1.27
N LEU A 253 -16.95 2.64 -0.45
CA LEU A 253 -16.73 3.23 0.88
C LEU A 253 -16.45 4.74 0.78
N GLN A 254 -15.71 5.16 -0.24
CA GLN A 254 -15.31 6.55 -0.45
C GLN A 254 -16.37 7.40 -1.17
N ALA A 255 -17.35 6.76 -1.82
CA ALA A 255 -18.34 7.44 -2.66
C ALA A 255 -19.14 8.54 -1.94
N PRO A 256 -19.59 8.37 -0.67
CA PRO A 256 -20.31 9.42 0.05
C PRO A 256 -19.49 10.70 0.23
N ARG A 257 -18.21 10.59 0.61
CA ARG A 257 -17.32 11.74 0.75
C ARG A 257 -17.13 12.43 -0.59
N VAL A 258 -16.73 11.70 -1.63
CA VAL A 258 -16.47 12.28 -2.95
C VAL A 258 -17.72 12.96 -3.52
N ALA A 259 -18.90 12.37 -3.32
CA ALA A 259 -20.18 12.96 -3.71
C ALA A 259 -20.46 14.29 -2.99
N ALA A 260 -20.24 14.33 -1.68
CA ALA A 260 -20.43 15.54 -0.87
C ALA A 260 -19.46 16.66 -1.28
N GLU A 261 -18.17 16.35 -1.41
CA GLU A 261 -17.12 17.31 -1.77
C GLU A 261 -17.29 17.87 -3.18
N ARG A 262 -17.87 17.08 -4.10
CA ARG A 262 -18.16 17.52 -5.48
C ARG A 262 -19.57 18.10 -5.67
N GLY A 263 -20.40 18.09 -4.63
CA GLY A 263 -21.78 18.60 -4.69
C GLY A 263 -22.67 17.83 -5.67
N VAL A 264 -22.43 16.53 -5.85
CA VAL A 264 -23.20 15.66 -6.76
C VAL A 264 -23.92 14.56 -5.97
N PRO A 265 -25.04 14.00 -6.49
CA PRO A 265 -25.69 12.87 -5.84
C PRO A 265 -24.78 11.63 -5.81
N GLU A 266 -24.78 10.89 -4.70
CA GLU A 266 -24.00 9.65 -4.55
C GLU A 266 -24.27 8.62 -5.66
N GLY A 267 -25.52 8.53 -6.14
CA GLY A 267 -25.89 7.65 -7.25
C GLY A 267 -25.15 7.95 -8.57
N VAL A 268 -24.72 9.20 -8.78
CA VAL A 268 -23.90 9.58 -9.94
C VAL A 268 -22.48 9.06 -9.76
N VAL A 269 -21.91 9.20 -8.56
CA VAL A 269 -20.58 8.68 -8.22
C VAL A 269 -20.54 7.15 -8.33
N ASN A 270 -21.57 6.47 -7.81
CA ASN A 270 -21.68 5.02 -7.93
C ASN A 270 -21.78 4.56 -9.40
N ALA A 271 -22.49 5.30 -10.25
CA ALA A 271 -22.54 5.01 -11.68
C ALA A 271 -21.18 5.19 -12.37
N LEU A 272 -20.37 6.18 -11.96
CA LEU A 272 -18.99 6.35 -12.43
C LEU A 272 -18.09 5.21 -11.95
N ILE A 273 -18.22 4.78 -10.69
CA ILE A 273 -17.50 3.61 -10.17
C ILE A 273 -17.80 2.38 -11.04
N ASP A 274 -19.07 2.10 -11.31
CA ASP A 274 -19.47 0.95 -12.12
C ASP A 274 -18.95 1.06 -13.57
N ALA A 275 -18.92 2.28 -14.16
CA ALA A 275 -18.39 2.52 -15.50
C ALA A 275 -16.87 2.34 -15.60
N HIS A 276 -16.14 2.58 -14.52
CA HIS A 276 -14.69 2.43 -14.42
C HIS A 276 -14.26 1.13 -13.70
N THR A 277 -15.21 0.21 -13.48
CA THR A 277 -14.93 -1.12 -12.94
C THR A 277 -14.54 -2.07 -14.07
N THR A 278 -13.31 -2.57 -14.02
CA THR A 278 -12.86 -3.66 -14.90
C THR A 278 -13.39 -4.99 -14.38
N GLY A 279 -14.07 -5.75 -15.25
CA GLY A 279 -14.59 -7.07 -14.92
C GLY A 279 -13.52 -8.16 -14.83
N ARG A 280 -13.92 -9.36 -14.36
CA ARG A 280 -13.03 -10.52 -14.30
C ARG A 280 -12.54 -10.93 -15.68
N SER A 281 -11.25 -11.21 -15.80
CA SER A 281 -10.66 -11.74 -17.02
C SER A 281 -11.20 -13.14 -17.30
N LEU A 282 -11.65 -13.39 -18.54
CA LEU A 282 -12.24 -14.67 -18.93
C LEU A 282 -13.27 -15.19 -17.91
N TRP A 283 -14.09 -14.30 -17.34
CA TRP A 283 -15.15 -14.55 -16.34
C TRP A 283 -14.74 -15.28 -15.02
N VAL A 284 -13.53 -15.82 -14.89
CA VAL A 284 -13.05 -16.55 -13.69
C VAL A 284 -11.75 -16.03 -13.09
N LEU A 285 -10.97 -15.26 -13.84
CA LEU A 285 -9.64 -14.86 -13.40
C LEU A 285 -9.67 -13.45 -12.81
N GLY A 286 -9.12 -13.34 -11.59
CA GLY A 286 -9.03 -12.09 -10.85
C GLY A 286 -10.35 -11.65 -10.24
N ASP A 287 -10.31 -10.50 -9.58
CA ASP A 287 -11.46 -9.84 -8.97
C ASP A 287 -11.77 -8.52 -9.70
N PRO A 288 -13.02 -8.05 -9.67
CA PRO A 288 -13.36 -6.75 -10.20
C PRO A 288 -12.58 -5.64 -9.49
N GLY A 289 -12.02 -4.71 -10.25
CA GLY A 289 -11.24 -3.60 -9.74
C GLY A 289 -11.62 -2.29 -10.42
N VAL A 290 -11.57 -1.19 -9.66
CA VAL A 290 -11.90 0.15 -10.13
C VAL A 290 -10.61 0.90 -10.40
N ASN A 291 -10.42 1.40 -11.62
CA ASN A 291 -9.23 2.15 -11.96
C ASN A 291 -9.33 3.60 -11.44
N VAL A 292 -8.57 3.92 -10.39
CA VAL A 292 -8.67 5.18 -9.65
C VAL A 292 -8.29 6.38 -10.52
N VAL A 293 -7.25 6.23 -11.36
CA VAL A 293 -6.74 7.33 -12.18
C VAL A 293 -7.76 7.74 -13.23
N THR A 294 -8.32 6.76 -13.97
CA THR A 294 -9.35 7.06 -14.97
C THR A 294 -10.66 7.53 -14.33
N LEU A 295 -11.01 7.04 -13.13
CA LEU A 295 -12.19 7.47 -12.39
C LEU A 295 -12.07 8.93 -11.93
N ASN A 296 -10.93 9.30 -11.34
CA ASN A 296 -10.67 10.68 -10.92
C ASN A 296 -10.60 11.63 -12.13
N LEU A 297 -10.04 11.20 -13.24
CA LEU A 297 -10.04 11.97 -14.49
C LEU A 297 -11.47 12.19 -15.03
N ALA A 298 -12.31 11.16 -14.99
CA ALA A 298 -13.71 11.28 -15.39
C ALA A 298 -14.49 12.22 -14.47
N LEU A 299 -14.24 12.17 -13.16
CA LEU A 299 -14.80 13.12 -12.21
C LEU A 299 -14.41 14.56 -12.53
N ASP A 300 -13.16 14.83 -12.88
CA ASP A 300 -12.73 16.20 -13.22
C ASP A 300 -13.34 16.72 -14.52
N ARG A 301 -13.51 15.83 -15.51
CA ARG A 301 -14.15 16.17 -16.77
C ARG A 301 -15.65 16.44 -16.61
N ASP A 302 -16.36 15.57 -15.89
CA ASP A 302 -17.82 15.56 -15.86
C ASP A 302 -18.38 16.34 -14.66
N HIS A 303 -17.62 16.43 -13.57
CA HIS A 303 -17.99 17.06 -12.30
C HIS A 303 -16.81 17.85 -11.68
N PRO A 304 -16.30 18.89 -12.38
CA PRO A 304 -15.16 19.67 -11.91
C PRO A 304 -15.48 20.36 -10.58
N VAL A 305 -14.53 20.32 -9.65
CA VAL A 305 -14.62 21.08 -8.40
C VAL A 305 -14.58 22.56 -8.77
N THR A 306 -15.59 23.33 -8.37
CA THR A 306 -15.57 24.77 -8.59
C THR A 306 -14.47 25.34 -7.71
N SER A 307 -13.42 25.90 -8.33
CA SER A 307 -12.21 26.38 -7.67
C SER A 307 -12.50 27.42 -6.59
N ALA A 308 -12.66 26.96 -5.35
CA ALA A 308 -12.48 27.75 -4.16
C ALA A 308 -11.08 27.44 -3.61
N GLY A 309 -10.06 28.03 -4.22
CA GLY A 309 -8.68 28.03 -3.72
C GLY A 309 -7.79 26.96 -4.33
N ARG A 310 -7.10 27.33 -5.41
CA ARG A 310 -5.80 26.75 -5.78
C ARG A 310 -4.72 27.56 -5.07
#